data_AF-A0A2D6LDR5-F1
#
_entry.id   AF-A0A2D6LDR5-F1
#
_cell.length_a   1.000
_cell.length_b   1.000
_cell.length_c   1.000
_cell.angle_alpha   90.00
_cell.angle_beta   90.00
_cell.angle_gamma   90.00
#
_symmetry.space_group_name_H-M   'P 1'
#
loop_
_entity.id
_entity.type
_entity.pdbx_description
1 polymer ?
#
loop_
_entity_poly.entity_id
_entity_poly.type
_entity_poly.pdbx_seq_one_letter_code
_entity_poly.pdbx_strand_id
1 'polypeptide(L)'
;MFNYYFNIGLIYLVIGFAIALIFVFLLNKNVLGKFWGALLISIIGAFLGGIVEFFFSDVIEKLSNLNNSVNIFPPIAFAFFLLWIFSKVSEND
;
A
#
# COMPACT_ATOMS: atom_id res chain seq x y z
N MET A 1 -13.85 -9.82 -17.26
CA MET A 1 -13.62 -8.56 -16.52
C MET A 1 -13.51 -8.78 -15.01
N PHE A 2 -14.42 -9.52 -14.36
CA PHE A 2 -14.36 -9.79 -12.91
C PHE A 2 -12.99 -10.32 -12.44
N ASN A 3 -12.45 -11.38 -13.06
CA ASN A 3 -11.16 -11.96 -12.68
C ASN A 3 -9.97 -10.97 -12.77
N TYR A 4 -10.03 -9.99 -13.67
CA TYR A 4 -8.96 -9.01 -13.84
C TYR A 4 -8.91 -8.03 -12.64
N TYR A 5 -10.04 -7.39 -12.32
CA TYR A 5 -10.14 -6.49 -11.17
C TYR A 5 -9.98 -7.22 -9.84
N PHE A 6 -10.45 -8.48 -9.77
CA PHE A 6 -10.26 -9.32 -8.58
C PHE A 6 -8.77 -9.63 -8.33
N ASN A 7 -8.01 -9.99 -9.37
CA ASN A 7 -6.57 -10.20 -9.25
C ASN A 7 -5.83 -8.93 -8.82
N ILE A 8 -6.21 -7.76 -9.34
CA ILE A 8 -5.65 -6.48 -8.91
C ILE A 8 -5.91 -6.25 -7.42
N GLY A 9 -7.15 -6.46 -6.96
CA GLY A 9 -7.49 -6.35 -5.55
C GLY A 9 -6.69 -7.31 -4.66
N LEU A 10 -6.46 -8.54 -5.11
CA LEU A 10 -5.62 -9.51 -4.40
C LEU A 10 -4.16 -9.05 -4.31
N ILE A 11 -3.59 -8.50 -5.40
CA ILE A 11 -2.23 -7.95 -5.40
C ILE A 11 -2.11 -6.84 -4.36
N TYR A 12 -3.06 -5.91 -4.31
CA TYR A 12 -3.05 -4.81 -3.34
C TYR A 12 -3.22 -5.31 -1.90
N LEU A 13 -4.02 -6.35 -1.69
CA LEU A 13 -4.14 -7.00 -0.38
C LEU A 13 -2.81 -7.62 0.06
N VAL A 14 -2.13 -8.34 -0.83
CA VAL A 14 -0.81 -8.92 -0.55
C VAL A 14 0.24 -7.84 -0.27
N ILE A 15 0.23 -6.75 -1.04
CA ILE A 15 1.12 -5.60 -0.82
C ILE A 15 0.88 -4.96 0.56
N GLY A 16 -0.39 -4.65 0.88
CA GLY A 16 -0.74 -4.07 2.18
C GLY A 16 -0.32 -4.99 3.33
N PHE A 17 -0.63 -6.28 3.23
CA PHE A 17 -0.23 -7.29 4.21
C PHE A 17 1.29 -7.37 4.40
N ALA A 18 2.06 -7.40 3.30
CA ALA A 18 3.52 -7.43 3.36
C ALA A 18 4.09 -6.18 4.05
N ILE A 19 3.55 -5.00 3.78
CA ILE A 19 4.00 -3.75 4.40
C ILE A 19 3.65 -3.70 5.88
N ALA A 20 2.46 -4.18 6.28
CA ALA A 20 2.10 -4.32 7.68
C ALA A 20 3.10 -5.20 8.44
N LEU A 21 3.49 -6.34 7.86
CA LEU A 21 4.49 -7.22 8.46
C LEU A 21 5.85 -6.53 8.62
N ILE A 22 6.32 -5.81 7.60
CA ILE A 22 7.57 -5.07 7.65
C ILE A 22 7.51 -4.02 8.78
N PHE A 23 6.44 -3.25 8.88
CA PHE A 23 6.35 -2.19 9.88
C PHE A 23 6.29 -2.71 11.32
N VAL A 24 5.55 -3.80 11.54
CA VAL A 24 5.32 -4.35 12.88
C VAL A 24 6.50 -5.20 13.34
N PHE A 25 7.02 -6.08 12.48
CA PHE A 25 8.04 -7.05 12.87
C PHE A 25 9.47 -6.62 12.52
N LEU A 26 9.68 -5.91 11.40
CA LEU A 26 11.02 -5.48 10.99
C LEU A 26 11.40 -4.14 11.62
N LEU A 27 10.47 -3.18 11.62
CA LEU A 27 10.71 -1.83 12.16
C LEU A 27 10.35 -1.70 13.65
N ASN A 28 9.69 -2.71 14.24
CA ASN A 28 9.23 -2.70 15.65
C ASN A 28 8.49 -1.42 16.05
N LYS A 29 7.75 -0.82 15.11
CA LYS A 29 6.99 0.41 15.34
C LYS A 29 5.74 0.08 16.14
N ASN A 30 5.53 0.78 17.25
CA ASN A 30 4.26 0.72 17.97
C ASN A 30 3.24 1.56 17.21
N VAL A 31 2.22 0.88 16.69
CA VAL A 31 1.14 1.48 15.92
C VAL A 31 -0.16 1.30 16.72
N LEU A 32 -1.04 2.31 16.73
CA LEU A 32 -2.37 2.26 17.35
C LEU A 32 -3.12 1.03 16.81
N GLY A 33 -3.61 0.17 17.71
CA GLY A 33 -4.22 -1.11 17.33
C GLY A 33 -3.22 -2.22 16.97
N LYS A 34 -1.92 -2.03 17.25
CA LYS A 34 -0.82 -2.98 17.02
C LYS A 34 -0.81 -3.47 15.56
N PHE A 35 -0.75 -4.78 15.38
CA PHE A 35 -0.77 -5.42 14.07
C PHE A 35 -2.04 -5.12 13.27
N TRP A 36 -3.22 -5.10 13.91
CA TRP A 36 -4.49 -4.93 13.22
C TRP A 36 -4.68 -3.51 12.67
N GLY A 37 -4.24 -2.49 13.43
CA GLY A 37 -4.23 -1.11 12.93
C GLY A 37 -3.26 -0.94 11.77
N ALA A 38 -2.05 -1.49 11.89
CA ALA A 38 -1.07 -1.46 10.81
C ALA A 38 -1.56 -2.17 9.54
N LEU A 39 -2.24 -3.31 9.70
CA LEU A 39 -2.83 -4.08 8.60
C LEU A 39 -3.92 -3.29 7.87
N LEU A 40 -4.88 -2.71 8.60
CA LEU A 40 -5.95 -1.95 7.98
C LEU A 40 -5.42 -0.73 7.22
N ILE A 41 -4.52 0.04 7.84
CA ILE A 41 -3.98 1.27 7.23
C ILE A 41 -3.13 0.96 5.99
N SER A 42 -2.30 -0.08 6.03
CA SER A 42 -1.48 -0.47 4.87
C SER A 42 -2.33 -0.99 3.72
N ILE A 43 -3.39 -1.77 3.99
CA ILE A 43 -4.33 -2.19 2.94
C ILE A 43 -5.03 -0.98 2.34
N ILE A 44 -5.58 -0.07 3.16
CA ILE A 44 -6.21 1.16 2.67
C ILE A 44 -5.23 1.96 1.80
N GLY A 45 -3.96 2.08 2.23
CA GLY A 45 -2.94 2.76 1.45
C GLY A 45 -2.58 2.07 0.15
N ALA A 46 -2.53 0.74 0.11
CA ALA A 46 -2.28 0.00 -1.13
C ALA A 46 -3.40 0.24 -2.16
N PHE A 47 -4.66 0.22 -1.72
CA PHE A 47 -5.80 0.53 -2.57
C PHE A 47 -5.81 1.99 -3.04
N LEU A 48 -5.49 2.95 -2.16
CA LEU A 48 -5.34 4.35 -2.54
C LEU A 48 -4.22 4.57 -3.56
N GLY A 49 -3.09 3.87 -3.43
CA GLY A 49 -2.02 3.90 -4.42
C GLY A 49 -2.47 3.40 -5.79
N GLY A 50 -3.27 2.33 -5.85
CA GLY A 50 -3.86 1.84 -7.09
C GLY A 50 -4.87 2.83 -7.72
N ILE A 51 -5.61 3.58 -6.89
CA ILE A 51 -6.49 4.66 -7.38
C ILE A 51 -5.66 5.80 -7.94
N VAL A 52 -4.61 6.21 -7.25
CA VAL A 52 -3.69 7.27 -7.72
C VAL A 52 -3.03 6.85 -9.03
N GLU A 53 -2.64 5.59 -9.18
CA GLU A 53 -2.15 5.06 -10.45
C GLU A 53 -3.16 5.21 -11.58
N PHE A 54 -4.43 4.88 -11.32
CA PHE A 54 -5.48 5.03 -12.32
C PHE A 54 -5.67 6.49 -12.78
N PHE A 55 -5.55 7.46 -11.87
CA PHE A 55 -5.68 8.89 -12.21
C PHE A 55 -4.42 9.49 -12.87
N PHE A 56 -3.24 8.96 -12.55
CA PHE A 56 -1.96 9.47 -13.02
C PHE A 56 -1.25 8.50 -13.98
N SER A 57 -2.02 7.64 -14.65
CA SER A 57 -1.51 6.56 -15.52
C SER A 57 -0.50 7.09 -16.54
N ASP A 58 -0.79 8.22 -17.19
CA ASP A 58 0.07 8.82 -18.22
C ASP A 58 1.43 9.30 -17.68
N VAL A 59 1.49 9.69 -16.40
CA VAL A 59 2.71 10.15 -15.73
C VAL A 59 3.50 8.96 -15.22
N ILE A 60 2.80 7.99 -14.62
CA ILE A 60 3.39 6.79 -14.04
C ILE A 60 3.92 5.87 -15.15
N GLU A 61 3.22 5.72 -16.27
CA GLU A 61 3.69 4.95 -17.42
C GLU A 61 4.97 5.53 -18.01
N LYS A 62 5.09 6.88 -18.06
CA LYS A 62 6.32 7.56 -18.47
C LYS A 62 7.47 7.36 -17.48
N LEU A 63 7.18 7.23 -16.19
CA LEU A 63 8.18 7.09 -15.12
C LEU A 63 8.59 5.64 -14.84
N SER A 64 7.70 4.67 -15.10
CA SER A 64 7.84 3.29 -14.61
C SER A 64 7.46 2.25 -15.67
N ASN A 65 7.80 2.53 -16.93
CA ASN A 65 7.49 1.73 -18.11
C ASN A 65 8.03 0.28 -18.01
N LEU A 66 7.28 -0.57 -17.31
CA LEU A 66 7.53 -1.99 -17.11
C LEU A 66 6.51 -2.78 -17.93
N ASN A 67 6.65 -2.70 -19.25
CA ASN A 67 6.19 -3.73 -20.19
C ASN A 67 4.72 -4.20 -20.02
N ASN A 68 3.76 -3.27 -19.93
CA ASN A 68 2.31 -3.53 -19.77
C ASN A 68 1.93 -4.38 -18.54
N SER A 69 2.79 -4.48 -17.53
CA SER A 69 2.50 -5.19 -16.28
C SER A 69 1.77 -4.27 -15.29
N VAL A 70 0.96 -4.86 -14.40
CA VAL A 70 0.33 -4.15 -13.27
C VAL A 70 1.43 -3.46 -12.46
N ASN A 71 1.33 -2.14 -12.29
CA ASN A 71 2.34 -1.40 -11.55
C ASN A 71 2.08 -1.57 -10.04
N ILE A 72 3.11 -2.00 -9.32
CA ILE A 72 3.03 -2.24 -7.89
C ILE A 72 3.66 -1.09 -7.08
N PHE A 73 4.37 -0.17 -7.74
CA PHE A 73 5.07 0.91 -7.04
C PHE A 73 4.12 1.90 -6.36
N PRO A 74 3.05 2.41 -7.02
CA PRO A 74 2.13 3.33 -6.35
C PRO A 74 1.43 2.69 -5.14
N PRO A 75 0.88 1.47 -5.22
CA PRO A 75 0.35 0.76 -4.05
C PRO A 75 1.36 0.62 -2.91
N ILE A 76 2.60 0.21 -3.21
CA ILE A 76 3.64 0.04 -2.19
C ILE A 76 3.97 1.37 -1.52
N ALA A 77 4.20 2.42 -2.31
CA ALA A 77 4.59 3.74 -1.82
C ALA A 77 3.49 4.34 -0.93
N PHE A 78 2.23 4.27 -1.36
CA PHE A 78 1.12 4.81 -0.57
C PHE A 78 0.84 4.01 0.71
N ALA A 79 0.89 2.67 0.65
CA ALA A 79 0.77 1.84 1.84
C ALA A 79 1.85 2.14 2.87
N PHE A 80 3.11 2.29 2.42
CA PHE A 80 4.22 2.64 3.30
C PHE A 80 4.06 4.06 3.87
N PHE A 81 3.72 5.03 3.02
CA PHE A 81 3.57 6.43 3.42
C PHE A 81 2.44 6.63 4.45
N LEU A 82 1.26 6.04 4.21
CA LEU A 82 0.14 6.14 5.14
C LEU A 82 0.42 5.45 6.46
N LEU A 83 1.01 4.25 6.42
CA LEU A 83 1.37 3.54 7.63
C LEU A 83 2.46 4.28 8.42
N TRP A 84 3.39 4.93 7.73
CA TRP A 84 4.39 5.78 8.35
C TRP A 84 3.76 7.00 9.06
N ILE A 85 2.86 7.73 8.39
CA ILE A 85 2.12 8.84 9.03
C ILE A 85 1.36 8.33 10.26
N PHE A 86 0.64 7.24 10.11
CA PHE A 86 -0.15 6.65 11.20
C PHE A 86 0.73 6.22 12.37
N SER A 87 1.90 5.64 12.10
CA SER A 87 2.87 5.30 13.15
C SER A 87 3.38 6.53 13.90
N LYS A 88 3.62 7.65 13.21
CA LYS A 88 4.05 8.90 13.86
C LYS A 88 2.97 9.52 14.72
N VAL A 89 1.71 9.49 14.27
CA VAL A 89 0.59 9.97 15.09
C VAL A 89 0.44 9.10 16.33
N SER A 90 0.52 7.78 16.16
CA SER A 90 0.46 6.81 17.25
C SER A 90 1.57 6.93 18.29
N GLU A 91 2.75 7.43 17.93
CA GLU A 91 3.87 7.61 18.88
C GLU A 91 3.70 8.86 19.76
N ASN A 92 2.77 9.76 19.42
CA ASN A 92 2.53 11.02 20.15
C ASN A 92 1.31 10.98 21.09
N ASP A 93 0.57 9.86 21.13
CA ASP A 93 -0.49 9.55 22.11
C ASP A 93 0.06 8.68 23.25
#